data_AF-A0A840CJ52-F1
#
_entry.id   AF-A0A840CJ52-F1
#
_cell.length_a   1.000
_cell.length_b   1.000
_cell.length_c   1.000
_cell.angle_alpha   90.00
_cell.angle_beta   90.00
_cell.angle_gamma   90.00
#
_symmetry.space_group_name_H-M   'P 1'
#
loop_
_entity.id
_entity.type
_entity.pdbx_description
1 polymer ?
#
loop_
_entity_poly.entity_id
_entity_poly.type
_entity_poly.pdbx_seq_one_letter_code
_entity_poly.pdbx_strand_id
1 'polypeptide(L)'
;MKKIVMMIAVAGLLASCGGNTQKNQEEQASVEEFTEIAKNVKDEHNAKNSLDYKGTYKGEIPAADASGIIVSVTLSDSTYVKTMKYIGKGDKTFEDKGKYTWNDAGNTITLEGLDGESGKYFVGENTLIMLDMEGNKITGELADKYILRK
;
A
#
# COMPACT_ATOMS: atom_id res chain seq x y z
N MET A 1 46.05 0.60 58.41
CA MET A 1 47.44 0.12 58.63
C MET A 1 47.93 -0.42 57.28
N LYS A 2 48.84 0.30 56.60
CA LYS A 2 50.27 -0.06 56.45
C LYS A 2 50.42 -1.27 55.49
N LYS A 3 51.11 -1.23 54.32
CA LYS A 3 52.24 -0.38 53.89
C LYS A 3 52.38 -0.38 52.36
N ILE A 4 52.85 0.76 51.85
CA ILE A 4 53.59 0.96 50.60
C ILE A 4 55.03 0.44 50.76
N VAL A 5 55.56 -0.23 49.74
CA VAL A 5 56.99 -0.39 49.38
C VAL A 5 56.97 -0.63 47.85
N MET A 6 57.32 0.27 46.93
CA MET A 6 58.52 1.07 46.65
C MET A 6 59.74 0.28 46.12
N MET A 7 59.92 0.40 44.79
CA MET A 7 61.16 0.39 43.97
C MET A 7 62.08 -0.85 43.92
N ILE A 8 62.38 -1.28 42.68
CA ILE A 8 63.71 -1.11 42.05
C ILE A 8 63.53 -1.06 40.52
N ALA A 9 64.23 -0.11 39.91
CA ALA A 9 64.31 0.13 38.48
C ALA A 9 65.35 -0.80 37.83
N VAL A 10 65.08 -1.25 36.60
CA VAL A 10 66.12 -1.55 35.60
C VAL A 10 65.67 -0.97 34.27
N ALA A 11 66.57 -0.18 33.69
CA ALA A 11 66.43 0.52 32.44
C ALA A 11 66.70 -0.38 31.23
N GLY A 12 66.09 -0.01 30.10
CA GLY A 12 66.62 -0.28 28.76
C GLY A 12 65.94 -1.42 28.00
N LEU A 13 65.10 -1.05 27.03
CA LEU A 13 65.36 -1.27 25.60
C LEU A 13 64.25 -0.55 24.81
N LEU A 14 64.62 0.53 24.14
CA LEU A 14 63.80 1.20 23.13
C LEU A 14 63.74 0.28 21.90
N ALA A 15 62.60 -0.38 21.69
CA ALA A 15 62.23 -0.96 20.41
C ALA A 15 61.09 -0.13 19.81
N SER A 16 61.50 0.74 18.90
CA SER A 16 60.68 1.52 17.98
C SER A 16 59.78 0.62 17.14
N CYS A 17 58.49 0.94 17.05
CA CYS A 17 57.70 1.07 15.80
C CYS A 17 56.20 1.18 16.13
N GLY A 18 55.52 2.12 15.47
CA GLY A 18 54.05 2.11 15.40
C GLY A 18 53.36 3.40 15.84
N GLY A 19 53.79 4.55 15.31
CA GLY A 19 53.07 5.82 15.47
C GLY A 19 51.73 5.80 14.74
N ASN A 20 50.68 5.81 15.54
CA ASN A 20 49.26 5.83 15.22
C ASN A 20 48.88 6.90 14.17
N THR A 21 48.50 6.47 12.96
CA THR A 21 47.77 7.33 12.01
C THR A 21 46.28 7.09 12.23
N GLN A 22 45.57 8.08 12.77
CA GLN A 22 44.11 8.11 12.75
C GLN A 22 43.65 8.16 11.29
N LYS A 23 43.25 7.01 10.75
CA LYS A 23 42.37 6.96 9.59
C LYS A 23 40.98 7.36 10.07
N ASN A 24 40.47 8.49 9.57
CA ASN A 24 39.04 8.72 9.45
C ASN A 24 38.42 7.47 8.82
N GLN A 25 37.53 6.83 9.55
CA GLN A 25 36.68 5.77 9.04
C GLN A 25 35.49 6.48 8.39
N GLU A 26 35.59 6.73 7.08
CA GLU A 26 34.40 6.88 6.25
C GLU A 26 33.70 5.52 6.26
N GLU A 27 32.53 5.47 6.88
CA GLU A 27 31.62 4.34 6.83
C GLU A 27 31.05 4.26 5.42
N GLN A 28 31.74 3.50 4.57
CA GLN A 28 31.32 3.22 3.20
C GLN A 28 30.10 2.29 3.26
N ALA A 29 28.91 2.87 3.25
CA ALA A 29 27.67 2.12 3.10
C ALA A 29 27.76 1.22 1.86
N SER A 30 27.49 -0.06 2.05
CA SER A 30 27.55 -1.03 0.96
C SER A 30 26.42 -0.75 -0.03
N VAL A 31 26.71 -0.92 -1.33
CA VAL A 31 25.69 -0.78 -2.40
C VAL A 31 24.55 -1.79 -2.20
N GLU A 32 24.85 -2.93 -1.56
CA GLU A 32 23.90 -3.98 -1.21
C GLU A 32 22.91 -3.50 -0.13
N GLU A 33 23.38 -2.78 0.89
CA GLU A 33 22.54 -2.22 1.94
C GLU A 33 21.67 -1.05 1.44
N PHE A 34 22.21 -0.18 0.58
CA PHE A 34 21.41 0.85 -0.09
C PHE A 34 20.35 0.26 -1.03
N THR A 35 20.65 -0.87 -1.69
CA THR A 35 19.69 -1.56 -2.58
C THR A 35 18.58 -2.23 -1.79
N GLU A 36 18.90 -2.85 -0.65
CA GLU A 36 17.89 -3.42 0.26
C GLU A 36 17.04 -2.34 0.94
N ILE A 37 17.62 -1.21 1.34
CA ILE A 37 16.85 -0.07 1.86
C ILE A 37 15.92 0.47 0.77
N ALA A 38 16.41 0.73 -0.44
CA ALA A 38 15.60 1.22 -1.56
C ALA A 38 14.47 0.25 -1.95
N LYS A 39 14.68 -1.07 -1.82
CA LYS A 39 13.67 -2.09 -2.08
C LYS A 39 12.60 -2.18 -0.98
N ASN A 40 12.93 -1.77 0.24
CA ASN A 40 12.03 -1.79 1.39
C ASN A 40 11.37 -0.44 1.69
N VAL A 41 11.77 0.65 1.01
CA VAL A 41 11.01 1.91 1.03
C VAL A 41 9.73 1.70 0.23
N LYS A 42 8.64 1.38 0.94
CA LYS A 42 7.30 1.47 0.36
C LYS A 42 7.02 2.93 0.03
N ASP A 43 6.54 3.19 -1.19
CA ASP A 43 6.09 4.53 -1.58
C ASP A 43 4.95 4.97 -0.65
N GLU A 44 5.26 5.89 0.26
CA GLU A 44 4.29 6.42 1.22
C GLU A 44 3.27 7.35 0.54
N HIS A 45 3.52 7.79 -0.70
CA HIS A 45 2.66 8.65 -1.51
C HIS A 45 1.72 7.83 -2.40
N ASN A 46 0.82 7.07 -1.77
CA ASN A 46 -0.20 6.29 -2.47
C ASN A 46 -1.62 6.78 -2.19
N ALA A 47 -2.61 6.21 -2.88
CA ALA A 47 -4.01 6.60 -2.76
C ALA A 47 -4.54 6.49 -1.31
N LYS A 48 -4.18 5.41 -0.61
CA LYS A 48 -4.57 5.15 0.78
C LYS A 48 -4.14 6.28 1.72
N ASN A 49 -2.93 6.81 1.53
CA ASN A 49 -2.36 7.82 2.42
C ASN A 49 -2.60 9.26 1.95
N SER A 50 -2.86 9.47 0.65
CA SER A 50 -2.85 10.81 0.04
C SER A 50 -4.22 11.33 -0.37
N LEU A 51 -5.23 10.47 -0.55
CA LEU A 51 -6.55 10.87 -1.04
C LEU A 51 -7.61 10.86 0.07
N ASP A 52 -8.57 11.79 0.01
CA ASP A 52 -9.83 11.70 0.76
C ASP A 52 -10.79 10.71 0.06
N TYR A 53 -10.42 9.44 0.08
CA TYR A 53 -11.11 8.36 -0.63
C TYR A 53 -12.39 7.86 0.08
N LYS A 54 -12.68 8.34 1.29
CA LYS A 54 -13.91 7.93 1.99
C LYS A 54 -15.10 8.66 1.40
N GLY A 55 -16.24 7.98 1.32
CA GLY A 55 -17.46 8.54 0.72
C GLY A 55 -18.18 7.57 -0.19
N THR A 56 -19.19 8.08 -0.90
CA THR A 56 -20.06 7.29 -1.76
C THR A 56 -19.73 7.53 -3.22
N TYR A 57 -19.46 6.46 -3.95
CA TYR A 57 -19.16 6.45 -5.36
C TYR A 57 -20.28 5.78 -6.13
N LYS A 58 -20.72 6.37 -7.25
CA LYS A 58 -21.83 5.85 -8.03
C LYS A 58 -21.50 5.82 -9.52
N GLY A 59 -22.05 4.83 -10.22
CA GLY A 59 -21.97 4.69 -11.66
C GLY A 59 -23.07 3.78 -12.20
N GLU A 60 -23.25 3.79 -13.52
CA GLU A 60 -24.11 2.85 -14.23
C GLU A 60 -23.22 2.01 -15.15
N ILE A 61 -23.14 0.71 -14.84
CA ILE A 61 -22.31 -0.23 -15.59
C ILE A 61 -23.17 -1.02 -16.59
N PRO A 62 -22.58 -1.50 -17.70
CA PRO A 62 -23.28 -2.34 -18.66
C PRO A 62 -23.72 -3.66 -18.01
N ALA A 63 -24.86 -4.18 -18.44
CA ALA A 63 -25.37 -5.49 -18.02
C ALA A 63 -25.61 -6.36 -19.26
N ALA A 64 -25.35 -7.66 -19.17
CA ALA A 64 -25.54 -8.58 -20.30
C ALA A 64 -27.02 -8.73 -20.68
N ASP A 65 -27.90 -8.82 -19.68
CA ASP A 65 -29.33 -9.16 -19.85
C ASP A 65 -30.30 -8.08 -19.35
N ALA A 66 -29.78 -6.93 -18.91
CA ALA A 66 -30.56 -5.81 -18.39
C ALA A 66 -30.16 -4.50 -19.10
N SER A 67 -30.94 -3.45 -18.92
CA SER A 67 -30.61 -2.14 -19.53
C SER A 67 -29.34 -1.52 -18.92
N GLY A 68 -29.00 -1.91 -17.69
CA GLY A 68 -27.81 -1.49 -16.96
C GLY A 68 -27.91 -1.88 -15.49
N ILE A 69 -26.82 -1.68 -14.74
CA ILE A 69 -26.79 -1.83 -13.28
C ILE A 69 -26.29 -0.51 -12.68
N ILE A 70 -27.11 0.10 -11.84
CA ILE A 70 -26.67 1.22 -11.00
C ILE A 70 -25.90 0.63 -9.82
N VAL A 71 -24.61 0.94 -9.74
CA VAL A 71 -23.73 0.51 -8.67
C VAL A 71 -23.44 1.71 -7.77
N SER A 72 -23.55 1.51 -6.46
CA SER A 72 -23.09 2.46 -5.45
C SER A 72 -22.15 1.75 -4.48
N VAL A 73 -21.00 2.34 -4.19
CA VAL A 73 -20.06 1.86 -3.18
C VAL A 73 -19.78 2.98 -2.20
N THR A 74 -20.12 2.78 -0.94
CA THR A 74 -19.80 3.70 0.14
C THR A 74 -18.64 3.14 0.95
N LEU A 75 -17.55 3.88 1.05
CA LEU A 75 -16.37 3.54 1.83
C LEU A 75 -16.31 4.37 3.12
N SER A 76 -16.18 3.68 4.24
CA SER A 76 -15.88 4.24 5.57
C SER A 76 -14.45 3.87 5.98
N ASP A 77 -14.08 4.04 7.25
CA ASP A 77 -12.71 3.80 7.73
C ASP A 77 -12.14 2.41 7.37
N SER A 78 -12.93 1.35 7.54
CA SER A 78 -12.52 -0.03 7.22
C SER A 78 -13.65 -0.91 6.69
N THR A 79 -14.82 -0.30 6.46
CA THR A 79 -16.03 -0.99 6.04
C THR A 79 -16.61 -0.38 4.78
N TYR A 80 -17.39 -1.18 4.06
CA TYR A 80 -18.11 -0.74 2.87
C TYR A 80 -19.58 -1.11 2.94
N VAL A 81 -20.37 -0.38 2.15
CA VAL A 81 -21.71 -0.76 1.71
C VAL A 81 -21.73 -0.68 0.19
N LYS A 82 -22.08 -1.79 -0.48
CA LYS A 82 -22.24 -1.85 -1.93
C LYS A 82 -23.69 -2.13 -2.25
N THR A 83 -24.28 -1.35 -3.17
CA THR A 83 -25.62 -1.62 -3.69
C THR A 83 -25.57 -1.77 -5.20
N MET A 84 -26.39 -2.69 -5.72
CA MET A 84 -26.56 -2.94 -7.14
C MET A 84 -28.04 -2.95 -7.46
N LYS A 85 -28.49 -2.00 -8.28
CA LYS A 85 -29.85 -1.95 -8.78
C LYS A 85 -29.87 -2.29 -10.27
N TYR A 86 -30.47 -3.42 -10.61
CA TYR A 86 -30.69 -3.83 -12.00
C TYR A 86 -31.86 -3.04 -12.58
N ILE A 87 -31.66 -2.46 -13.78
CA ILE A 87 -32.67 -1.66 -14.48
C ILE A 87 -33.36 -2.53 -15.53
N GLY A 88 -34.69 -2.68 -15.44
CA GLY A 88 -35.50 -3.28 -16.51
C GLY A 88 -36.73 -4.02 -16.00
N LYS A 89 -37.06 -5.16 -16.64
CA LYS A 89 -38.20 -5.97 -16.20
C LYS A 89 -37.83 -6.74 -14.94
N GLY A 90 -38.45 -6.37 -13.82
CA GLY A 90 -38.23 -7.01 -12.53
C GLY A 90 -37.05 -6.44 -11.77
N ASP A 91 -36.92 -5.11 -11.73
CA ASP A 91 -35.95 -4.35 -10.92
C ASP A 91 -35.67 -5.05 -9.58
N LYS A 92 -34.42 -5.47 -9.41
CA LYS A 92 -33.90 -6.05 -8.17
C LYS A 92 -32.79 -5.18 -7.63
N THR A 93 -32.79 -5.03 -6.32
CA THR A 93 -31.71 -4.36 -5.59
C THR A 93 -31.05 -5.37 -4.68
N PHE A 94 -29.72 -5.43 -4.77
CA PHE A 94 -28.87 -6.22 -3.88
C PHE A 94 -28.03 -5.26 -3.06
N GLU A 95 -27.73 -5.66 -1.82
CA GLU A 95 -26.89 -4.91 -0.90
C GLU A 95 -25.91 -5.87 -0.22
N ASP A 96 -24.63 -5.52 -0.30
CA ASP A 96 -23.53 -6.20 0.38
C ASP A 96 -22.87 -5.24 1.37
N LYS A 97 -22.45 -5.77 2.51
CA LYS A 97 -21.75 -5.02 3.55
C LYS A 97 -20.61 -5.86 4.08
N GLY A 98 -19.47 -5.22 4.32
CA GLY A 98 -18.32 -5.93 4.84
C GLY A 98 -17.16 -5.00 5.14
N LYS A 99 -15.99 -5.61 5.27
CA LYS A 99 -14.72 -4.91 5.37
C LYS A 99 -14.07 -4.83 3.99
N TYR A 100 -13.09 -3.96 3.85
CA TYR A 100 -12.23 -3.96 2.67
C TYR A 100 -10.76 -3.90 3.08
N THR A 101 -9.91 -4.47 2.24
CA THR A 101 -8.45 -4.47 2.42
C THR A 101 -7.78 -3.71 1.30
N TRP A 102 -6.59 -3.19 1.57
CA TRP A 102 -5.74 -2.55 0.57
C TRP A 102 -4.67 -3.53 0.10
N ASN A 103 -4.30 -3.46 -1.18
CA ASN A 103 -3.09 -4.10 -1.65
C ASN A 103 -1.81 -3.43 -1.08
N ASP A 104 -0.67 -4.09 -1.26
CA ASP A 104 0.62 -3.59 -0.77
C ASP A 104 1.03 -2.22 -1.33
N ALA A 105 0.60 -1.91 -2.55
CA ALA A 105 0.85 -0.62 -3.21
C ALA A 105 -0.06 0.51 -2.72
N GLY A 106 -1.06 0.23 -1.88
CA GLY A 106 -1.97 1.24 -1.32
C GLY A 106 -2.80 1.97 -2.38
N ASN A 107 -3.08 1.34 -3.53
CA ASN A 107 -3.81 1.93 -4.64
C ASN A 107 -5.07 1.17 -5.06
N THR A 108 -5.24 -0.06 -4.56
CA THR A 108 -6.41 -0.90 -4.85
C THR A 108 -7.02 -1.42 -3.57
N ILE A 109 -8.35 -1.33 -3.47
CA ILE A 109 -9.12 -1.97 -2.42
C ILE A 109 -9.78 -3.27 -2.91
N THR A 110 -9.95 -4.22 -2.01
CA THR A 110 -10.76 -5.44 -2.22
C THR A 110 -11.86 -5.48 -1.19
N LEU A 111 -13.12 -5.48 -1.65
CA LEU A 111 -14.31 -5.66 -0.83
C LEU A 111 -14.42 -7.14 -0.41
N GLU A 112 -14.44 -7.41 0.89
CA GLU A 112 -14.54 -8.77 1.42
C GLU A 112 -15.98 -9.27 1.44
N GLY A 113 -16.17 -10.58 1.32
CA GLY A 113 -17.48 -11.23 1.44
C GLY A 113 -18.37 -11.13 0.20
N LEU A 114 -17.79 -10.83 -0.98
CA LEU A 114 -18.49 -10.90 -2.26
C LEU A 114 -18.28 -12.28 -2.89
N ASP A 115 -19.35 -13.02 -3.11
CA ASP A 115 -19.31 -14.32 -3.78
C ASP A 115 -19.42 -14.17 -5.30
N GLY A 116 -18.40 -14.58 -6.05
CA GLY A 116 -18.47 -14.70 -7.51
C GLY A 116 -18.40 -13.39 -8.31
N GLU A 117 -18.21 -12.24 -7.67
CA GLU A 117 -18.04 -10.93 -8.33
C GLU A 117 -16.63 -10.34 -8.08
N SER A 118 -16.17 -9.47 -8.99
CA SER A 118 -14.95 -8.70 -8.71
C SER A 118 -15.26 -7.66 -7.64
N GLY A 119 -14.67 -7.87 -6.45
CA GLY A 119 -14.66 -6.89 -5.36
C GLY A 119 -13.52 -5.90 -5.43
N LYS A 120 -12.74 -5.86 -6.52
CA LYS A 120 -11.51 -5.08 -6.62
C LYS A 120 -11.75 -3.71 -7.28
N TYR A 121 -11.27 -2.65 -6.65
CA TYR A 121 -11.36 -1.28 -7.17
C TYR A 121 -10.03 -0.55 -7.07
N PHE A 122 -9.56 0.02 -8.18
CA PHE A 122 -8.47 0.98 -8.14
C PHE A 122 -9.00 2.33 -7.65
N VAL A 123 -8.31 2.90 -6.67
CA VAL A 123 -8.71 4.15 -6.01
C VAL A 123 -7.98 5.31 -6.68
N GLY A 124 -8.76 6.22 -7.26
CA GLY A 124 -8.29 7.49 -7.81
C GLY A 124 -8.95 8.67 -7.10
N GLU A 125 -8.52 9.88 -7.45
CA GLU A 125 -9.12 11.09 -6.90
C GLU A 125 -10.60 11.19 -7.29
N ASN A 126 -11.48 11.15 -6.28
CA ASN A 126 -12.95 11.14 -6.44
C ASN A 126 -13.50 10.03 -7.35
N THR A 127 -12.73 8.95 -7.58
CA THR A 127 -13.16 7.81 -8.42
C THR A 127 -12.80 6.46 -7.82
N LEU A 128 -13.65 5.47 -8.05
CA LEU A 128 -13.31 4.04 -7.96
C LEU A 128 -13.43 3.41 -9.34
N ILE A 129 -12.36 2.81 -9.83
CA ILE A 129 -12.36 2.09 -11.12
C ILE A 129 -12.50 0.60 -10.82
N MET A 130 -13.60 0.00 -11.27
CA MET A 130 -13.82 -1.44 -11.12
C MET A 130 -12.77 -2.22 -11.92
N LEU A 131 -12.16 -3.22 -11.30
CA LEU A 131 -11.14 -4.07 -11.90
C LEU A 131 -11.74 -5.43 -12.26
N ASP A 132 -11.11 -6.16 -13.18
CA ASP A 132 -11.50 -7.54 -13.46
C ASP A 132 -11.13 -8.49 -12.30
N MET A 133 -11.46 -9.78 -12.44
CA MET A 133 -11.20 -10.80 -11.42
C MET A 133 -9.70 -10.96 -11.11
N GLU A 134 -8.84 -10.72 -12.10
CA GLU A 134 -7.38 -10.79 -11.95
C GLU A 134 -6.83 -9.53 -11.25
N GLY A 135 -7.57 -8.42 -11.32
CA GLY A 135 -7.19 -7.12 -10.76
C GLY A 135 -6.63 -6.15 -11.80
N ASN A 136 -6.84 -6.41 -13.09
CA ASN A 136 -6.46 -5.50 -14.16
C ASN A 136 -7.57 -4.48 -14.42
N LYS A 137 -7.18 -3.32 -14.97
CA LYS A 137 -8.16 -2.35 -15.47
C LYS A 137 -8.88 -2.94 -16.67
N ILE A 138 -10.20 -2.81 -16.69
CA ILE A 138 -11.02 -3.15 -17.84
C ILE A 138 -10.64 -2.20 -18.99
N THR A 139 -10.44 -2.75 -20.19
CA THR A 139 -10.01 -2.01 -21.39
C THR A 139 -11.06 -2.09 -22.49
N GLY A 140 -10.87 -1.32 -23.57
CA GLY A 140 -11.78 -1.26 -24.71
C GLY A 140 -12.81 -0.12 -24.60
N GLU A 141 -13.78 -0.11 -25.51
CA GLU A 141 -14.75 0.99 -25.67
C GLU A 141 -15.64 1.22 -24.44
N LEU A 142 -15.79 0.21 -23.59
CA LEU A 142 -16.62 0.27 -22.38
C LEU A 142 -15.83 0.58 -21.11
N ALA A 143 -14.51 0.77 -21.17
CA ALA A 143 -13.66 0.96 -19.99
C ALA A 143 -14.17 2.08 -19.06
N ASP A 144 -14.55 3.23 -19.63
CA ASP A 144 -15.05 4.37 -18.87
C ASP A 144 -16.38 4.11 -18.15
N LYS A 145 -17.15 3.12 -18.61
CA LYS A 145 -18.41 2.73 -17.96
C LYS A 145 -18.20 2.04 -16.61
N TYR A 146 -16.98 1.58 -16.33
CA TYR A 146 -16.61 0.91 -15.08
C TYR A 146 -16.02 1.87 -14.03
N ILE A 147 -16.11 3.19 -14.26
CA ILE A 147 -15.66 4.22 -13.33
C ILE A 147 -16.86 4.71 -12.50
N LEU A 148 -16.78 4.53 -11.18
CA LEU A 148 -17.71 5.10 -10.21
C LEU A 148 -17.16 6.44 -9.71
N ARG A 149 -18.01 7.45 -9.57
CA ARG A 149 -17.62 8.82 -9.21
C ARG A 149 -18.27 9.26 -7.89
N LYS A 150 -17.51 9.98 -7.07
CA LYS A 150 -17.96 10.60 -5.80
C LYS A 150 -18.81 11.83 -6.05
#